data_AF-A0AAV5MWU6-F1
#
_entry.id   AF-A0AAV5MWU6-F1
#
_cell.length_a   1.000
_cell.length_b   1.000
_cell.length_c   1.000
_cell.angle_alpha   90.00
_cell.angle_beta   90.00
_cell.angle_gamma   90.00
#
_symmetry.space_group_name_H-M   'P 1'
#
loop_
_entity.id
_entity.type
_entity.pdbx_description
1 polymer ?
#
loop_
_entity_poly.entity_id
_entity_poly.type
_entity_poly.pdbx_seq_one_letter_code
_entity_poly.pdbx_strand_id
1 'polypeptide(L)' 'MPTVVILISGRPLVIEPRILEKVDALIAAWLPGTEGRGITDVVFGDYDFEGR' A
#
# COMPACT_ATOMS: atom_id res chain seq x y z
N MET A 1 -2.02 -17.71 -0.86
CA MET A 1 -2.38 -16.86 -2.01
C MET A 1 -1.69 -15.53 -1.78
N PRO A 2 -0.81 -15.08 -2.68
CA PRO A 2 -0.09 -13.83 -2.48
C PRO A 2 -1.06 -12.66 -2.27
N THR A 3 -0.85 -11.86 -1.24
CA THR A 3 -1.74 -10.77 -0.82
C THR A 3 -0.95 -9.49 -0.61
N VAL A 4 -1.30 -8.45 -1.36
CA VAL A 4 -0.78 -7.08 -1.19
C VAL A 4 -1.84 -6.25 -0.47
N VAL A 5 -1.46 -5.59 0.63
CA VAL A 5 -2.34 -4.67 1.35
C VAL A 5 -2.00 -3.23 1.00
N ILE A 6 -3.02 -2.48 0.56
CA ILE A 6 -2.96 -1.04 0.37
C ILE A 6 -3.63 -0.39 1.57
N LEU A 7 -2.84 0.23 2.44
CA LEU A 7 -3.32 0.97 3.61
C LEU A 7 -3.65 2.41 3.23
N ILE A 8 -4.93 2.77 3.38
CA ILE A 8 -5.44 4.13 3.21
C ILE A 8 -5.60 4.75 4.60
N SER A 9 -4.75 5.71 4.95
CA SER A 9 -4.81 6.41 6.22
C SER A 9 -4.20 7.82 6.13
N GLY A 10 -4.79 8.80 6.83
CA GLY A 10 -4.23 10.16 6.88
C GLY A 10 -3.03 10.32 7.82
N ARG A 11 -2.59 9.23 8.46
CA ARG A 11 -1.53 9.21 9.48
C ARG A 11 -1.01 7.78 9.69
N PRO A 12 0.16 7.60 10.31
CA PRO A 12 0.64 6.29 10.72
C PRO A 12 -0.33 5.60 11.68
N LEU A 13 -0.50 4.28 11.51
CA LEU A 13 -1.32 3.42 12.36
C LEU A 13 -0.50 2.23 12.84
N VAL A 14 -0.82 1.73 14.03
CA VAL A 14 -0.27 0.46 14.52
C VAL A 14 -0.96 -0.67 13.76
N ILE A 15 -0.16 -1.55 13.17
CA ILE A 15 -0.64 -2.76 12.50
C ILE A 15 -0.28 -3.94 13.39
N GLU A 16 -1.28 -4.76 13.74
CA GLU A 16 -1.05 -5.94 14.55
C GLU A 16 -0.13 -6.93 13.82
N PRO A 17 0.86 -7.54 14.51
CA PRO A 17 1.79 -8.49 13.88
C PRO A 17 1.11 -9.63 13.14
N ARG A 18 -0.03 -10.10 13.64
CA ARG A 18 -0.84 -11.16 13.02
C ARG A 18 -1.37 -10.80 11.63
N ILE A 19 -1.54 -9.52 11.33
CA ILE A 19 -1.89 -9.06 9.98
C ILE A 19 -0.64 -9.12 9.10
N LEU A 20 0.50 -8.66 9.60
CA LEU A 20 1.78 -8.69 8.87
C LEU A 20 2.21 -10.12 8.50
N GLU A 21 1.90 -11.10 9.35
CA GLU A 21 2.16 -12.53 9.07
C GLU A 21 1.35 -13.09 7.88
N LYS A 22 0.30 -12.40 7.44
CA LYS A 22 -0.62 -12.87 6.38
C LYS A 22 -0.46 -12.13 5.06
N VAL A 23 0.41 -11.13 5.00
CA VAL A 23 0.56 -10.24 3.84
C VAL A 23 1.98 -10.34 3.31
N ASP A 24 2.12 -10.41 2.00
CA ASP A 24 3.42 -10.52 1.34
C ASP A 24 4.03 -9.13 1.09
N ALA A 25 3.17 -8.10 0.98
CA ALA A 25 3.58 -6.70 0.85
C ALA A 25 2.54 -5.75 1.46
N LEU A 26 3.01 -4.59 1.91
CA LEU A 26 2.19 -3.52 2.45
C LEU A 26 2.60 -2.18 1.84
N ILE A 27 1.62 -1.42 1.36
CA ILE A 27 1.79 -0.09 0.76
C ILE A 27 1.00 0.91 1.59
N ALA A 28 1.66 1.94 2.11
CA ALA A 28 0.98 3.10 2.70
C ALA A 28 0.63 4.10 1.59
N ALA A 29 -0.65 4.17 1.19
CA ALA A 29 -1.13 5.03 0.10
C ALA A 29 -1.72 6.37 0.60
N TRP A 30 -1.67 6.61 1.90
CA TRP A 30 -2.15 7.85 2.54
C TRP A 30 -3.61 8.17 2.20
N LEU A 31 -3.88 9.40 1.75
CA LEU A 31 -5.16 9.84 1.19
C LEU A 31 -4.96 10.18 -0.30
N PRO A 32 -5.08 9.21 -1.21
CA PRO A 32 -4.57 9.32 -2.59
C PRO A 32 -5.40 10.22 -3.52
N GLY A 33 -6.49 10.82 -3.04
CA GLY A 33 -7.38 11.64 -3.86
C GLY A 33 -8.17 10.82 -4.89
N THR A 34 -8.52 11.45 -6.01
CA THR A 34 -9.38 10.85 -7.06
C THR A 34 -8.62 9.96 -8.03
N GLU A 35 -7.31 10.17 -8.18
CA GLU A 35 -6.45 9.48 -9.14
C GLU A 35 -6.00 8.11 -8.62
N GLY A 36 -6.95 7.23 -8.29
CA GLY A 36 -6.68 5.90 -7.73
C GLY A 36 -5.83 4.99 -8.63
N ARG A 37 -5.80 5.28 -9.93
CA ARG A 37 -4.93 4.59 -10.90
C ARG A 37 -3.43 4.76 -10.58
N GLY A 38 -3.03 5.87 -9.95
CA GLY A 38 -1.64 6.07 -9.54
C GLY A 38 -1.14 4.97 -8.60
N ILE A 39 -2.04 4.30 -7.86
CA ILE A 39 -1.68 3.14 -7.03
C ILE A 39 -1.37 1.92 -7.91
N THR A 40 -2.18 1.67 -8.95
CA THR A 40 -1.95 0.53 -9.84
C THR A 40 -0.69 0.69 -10.68
N ASP A 41 -0.38 1.92 -11.10
CA ASP A 41 0.80 2.21 -11.91
C ASP A 41 2.11 1.77 -11.19
N VAL A 42 2.20 1.93 -9.87
CA VAL A 42 3.36 1.44 -9.09
C VAL A 42 3.25 -0.03 -8.67
N VAL A 43 2.04 -0.53 -8.39
CA VAL A 43 1.83 -1.94 -8.01
C VAL A 43 2.18 -2.89 -9.15
N PHE A 44 1.86 -2.52 -10.40
CA PHE A 44 2.14 -3.33 -11.58
C PHE A 44 3.47 -3.00 -12.27
N GLY A 45 4.22 -2.03 -11.73
CA GLY A 45 5.57 -1.72 -12.19
C GLY A 45 5.64 -0.86 -13.45
N ASP A 46 4.59 -0.10 -13.76
CA ASP A 46 4.67 0.97 -14.76
C ASP A 46 5.61 2.10 -14.29
N TYR A 47 5.71 2.29 -12.96
CA TYR A 47 6.65 3.19 -12.29
C TYR A 47 7.24 2.56 -11.02
N ASP A 48 8.43 3.00 -10.62
CA ASP A 48 9.06 2.61 -9.35
C ASP A 48 8.45 3.34 -8.14
N PHE A 49 8.56 2.73 -6.96
CA PHE A 49 8.21 3.39 -5.70
C PHE A 49 9.31 4.36 -5.27
N GLU A 50 8.96 5.63 -5.04
CA GLU A 50 9.89 6.68 -4.58
C GLU A 50 9.56 7.28 -3.20
N GLY A 51 8.52 6.76 -2.52
CA GLY A 51 8.11 7.20 -1.18
C GLY A 51 9.19 6.98 -0.11
N ARG A 52 9.16 7.77 0.97
CA ARG A 52 10.14 7.73 2.08
C ARG A 52 9.46 7.62 3.43
#